data_AF-A0A258C3N7-F1
#
_entry.id   AF-A0A258C3N7-F1
#
_cell.length_a   1.000
_cell.length_b   1.000
_cell.length_c   1.000
_cell.angle_alpha   90.00
_cell.angle_beta   90.00
_cell.angle_gamma   90.00
#
_symmetry.space_group_name_H-M   'P 1'
#
loop_
_entity.id
_entity.type
_entity.pdbx_description
1 polymer ?
#
loop_
_entity_poly.entity_id
_entity_poly.type
_entity_poly.pdbx_seq_one_letter_code
_entity_poly.pdbx_strand_id
1 'polypeptide(L)'
;STQASNSFYQPIFEEAKQAASAVAATLSQLIKEGKVSEAELFAEKYQPIANTNPQKFSTAYDKLTDQLFPAIQEPILSRHQNVLYAGAVDRKGYFPTHNKKFSQPLTGNYDKDLAQNRTKRIFSDRTGSRCGSNTEPMLLQTYKRDTGEIVHDLSVPIYVNGKHWGGFRIGFKR
;
A
#
# COMPACT_ATOMS: atom_id res chain seq x y z
N SER A 1 37.07 -0.68 -10.73
CA SER A 1 36.40 0.19 -9.76
C SER A 1 35.14 0.78 -10.38
N THR A 2 34.07 0.01 -10.40
CA THR A 2 32.77 0.45 -10.93
C THR A 2 32.06 1.19 -9.81
N GLN A 3 31.99 2.52 -9.90
CA GLN A 3 31.01 3.30 -9.15
C GLN A 3 29.65 2.64 -9.42
N ALA A 4 29.08 1.98 -8.43
CA ALA A 4 27.68 1.61 -8.46
C ALA A 4 26.92 2.92 -8.69
N SER A 5 26.36 3.09 -9.87
CA SER A 5 25.46 4.21 -10.13
C SER A 5 24.31 4.06 -9.12
N ASN A 6 24.29 4.92 -8.10
CA ASN A 6 23.18 4.94 -7.16
C ASN A 6 21.95 5.36 -7.95
N SER A 7 21.18 4.35 -8.38
CA SER A 7 19.95 4.56 -9.13
C SER A 7 19.04 5.49 -8.34
N PHE A 8 18.34 6.41 -9.03
CA PHE A 8 17.54 7.45 -8.38
C PHE A 8 16.45 6.90 -7.43
N TYR A 9 16.06 5.63 -7.61
CA TYR A 9 15.09 4.92 -6.79
C TYR A 9 15.69 4.18 -5.60
N GLN A 10 17.02 4.09 -5.46
CA GLN A 10 17.68 3.28 -4.42
C GLN A 10 17.26 3.65 -2.98
N PRO A 11 17.17 4.96 -2.61
CA PRO A 11 16.69 5.31 -1.26
C PRO A 11 15.24 4.87 -1.03
N ILE A 12 14.39 4.98 -2.06
CA ILE A 12 12.98 4.57 -2.00
C ILE A 12 12.85 3.04 -1.92
N PHE A 13 13.73 2.31 -2.60
CA PHE A 13 13.76 0.85 -2.54
C PHE A 13 14.09 0.34 -1.14
N GLU A 14 15.10 0.91 -0.49
CA GLU A 14 15.44 0.53 0.89
C GLU A 14 14.33 0.90 1.87
N GLU A 15 13.69 2.06 1.69
CA GLU A 15 12.52 2.46 2.49
C GLU A 15 11.35 1.47 2.32
N ALA A 16 11.05 1.06 1.08
CA ALA A 16 10.00 0.08 0.80
C ALA A 16 10.29 -1.29 1.45
N LYS A 17 11.55 -1.76 1.40
CA LYS A 17 11.96 -3.03 2.05
C LYS A 17 11.81 -2.99 3.56
N GLN A 18 12.23 -1.89 4.19
CA GLN A 18 12.09 -1.71 5.64
C GLN A 18 10.62 -1.68 6.03
N ALA A 19 9.79 -0.93 5.31
CA ALA A 19 8.36 -0.84 5.57
C ALA A 19 7.64 -2.17 5.34
N ALA A 20 7.96 -2.90 4.27
CA ALA A 20 7.41 -4.24 4.02
C ALA A 20 7.74 -5.22 5.14
N SER A 21 8.97 -5.18 5.65
CA SER A 21 9.41 -6.01 6.78
C SER A 21 8.68 -5.65 8.07
N ALA A 22 8.49 -4.35 8.32
CA ALA A 22 7.73 -3.87 9.47
C ALA A 22 6.25 -4.28 9.42
N VAL A 23 5.63 -4.20 8.23
CA VAL A 23 4.25 -4.67 8.02
C VAL A 23 4.16 -6.18 8.22
N ALA A 24 5.10 -6.95 7.66
CA ALA A 24 5.16 -8.40 7.83
C ALA A 24 5.28 -8.81 9.32
N ALA A 25 6.16 -8.13 10.07
CA ALA A 25 6.32 -8.36 11.50
C ALA A 25 5.04 -8.01 12.28
N THR A 26 4.41 -6.88 11.96
CA THR A 26 3.15 -6.43 12.57
C THR A 26 2.04 -7.46 12.37
N LEU A 27 1.83 -7.92 11.14
CA LEU A 27 0.80 -8.90 10.82
C LEU A 27 1.09 -10.28 11.45
N SER A 28 2.35 -10.72 11.43
CA SER A 28 2.76 -11.96 12.09
C SER A 28 2.50 -11.92 13.60
N GLN A 29 2.75 -10.78 14.24
CA GLN A 29 2.47 -10.58 15.66
C GLN A 29 0.96 -10.61 15.96
N LEU A 30 0.13 -9.98 15.13
CA LEU A 30 -1.34 -10.04 15.29
C LEU A 30 -1.89 -11.46 15.20
N ILE A 31 -1.31 -12.30 14.33
CA ILE A 31 -1.65 -13.73 14.25
C ILE A 31 -1.22 -14.44 15.54
N LYS A 32 0.02 -14.21 15.98
CA LYS A 32 0.56 -14.82 17.20
C LYS A 32 -0.26 -14.47 18.45
N GLU A 33 -0.80 -13.26 18.52
CA GLU A 33 -1.65 -12.79 19.61
C GLU A 33 -3.12 -13.21 19.49
N GLY A 34 -3.51 -13.91 18.40
CA GLY A 34 -4.89 -14.30 18.15
C GLY A 34 -5.83 -13.13 17.86
N LYS A 35 -5.31 -11.97 17.44
CA LYS A 35 -6.12 -10.79 17.07
C LYS A 35 -6.79 -10.95 15.71
N VAL A 36 -6.17 -11.72 14.83
CA VAL A 36 -6.69 -12.14 13.53
C VAL A 36 -6.12 -13.51 13.21
N SER A 37 -6.92 -14.41 12.66
CA SER A 37 -6.39 -15.69 12.19
C SER A 37 -5.62 -15.51 10.88
N GLU A 38 -4.69 -16.42 10.61
CA GLU A 38 -4.04 -16.47 9.30
C GLU A 38 -5.08 -16.65 8.18
N ALA A 39 -6.09 -17.51 8.40
CA ALA A 39 -7.16 -17.70 7.43
C ALA A 39 -7.91 -16.41 7.09
N GLU A 40 -8.21 -15.56 8.08
CA GLU A 40 -8.85 -14.26 7.86
C GLU A 40 -7.94 -13.26 7.16
N LEU A 41 -6.67 -13.21 7.53
CA LEU A 41 -5.70 -12.28 6.93
C LEU A 41 -5.48 -12.56 5.44
N PHE A 42 -5.53 -13.83 5.06
CA PHE A 42 -5.35 -14.29 3.68
C PHE A 42 -6.67 -14.51 2.94
N ALA A 43 -7.82 -14.33 3.60
CA ALA A 43 -9.13 -14.46 3.00
C ALA A 43 -9.39 -13.30 2.03
N GLU A 44 -9.67 -13.62 0.77
CA GLU A 44 -10.09 -12.67 -0.26
C GLU A 44 -11.59 -12.34 -0.11
N LYS A 45 -12.03 -12.07 1.13
CA LYS A 45 -13.43 -11.85 1.51
C LYS A 45 -13.71 -10.35 1.67
N TYR A 46 -13.76 -9.65 0.54
CA TYR A 46 -14.07 -8.22 0.49
C TYR A 46 -15.58 -7.99 0.58
N GLN A 47 -16.05 -7.37 1.67
CA GLN A 47 -17.46 -7.01 1.84
C GLN A 47 -17.68 -5.59 1.30
N PRO A 48 -18.53 -5.37 0.29
CA PRO A 48 -18.77 -4.03 -0.22
C PRO A 48 -19.41 -3.14 0.86
N ILE A 49 -18.88 -1.94 1.02
CA ILE A 49 -19.47 -0.91 1.89
C ILE A 49 -20.57 -0.22 1.09
N ALA A 50 -21.80 -0.30 1.58
CA ALA A 50 -22.96 0.31 0.93
C ALA A 50 -22.80 1.84 0.79
N ASN A 51 -23.41 2.41 -0.24
CA ASN A 51 -23.45 3.84 -0.49
C ASN A 51 -22.05 4.49 -0.64
N THR A 52 -21.09 3.78 -1.23
CA THR A 52 -19.75 4.32 -1.53
C THR A 52 -19.51 4.40 -3.03
N ASN A 53 -19.03 5.55 -3.49
CA ASN A 53 -18.59 5.75 -4.87
C ASN A 53 -17.33 6.65 -4.87
N PRO A 54 -16.14 6.14 -5.24
CA PRO A 54 -15.84 4.79 -5.71
C PRO A 54 -16.18 3.68 -4.71
N GLN A 55 -16.46 2.46 -5.21
CA GLN A 55 -16.76 1.30 -4.36
C GLN A 55 -15.65 1.06 -3.34
N LYS A 56 -16.03 0.97 -2.08
CA LYS A 56 -15.15 0.57 -0.97
C LYS A 56 -15.52 -0.81 -0.45
N PHE A 57 -14.56 -1.46 0.20
CA PHE A 57 -14.73 -2.77 0.79
C PHE A 57 -14.27 -2.78 2.24
N SER A 58 -14.72 -3.76 2.99
CA SER A 58 -14.18 -4.07 4.30
C SER A 58 -13.70 -5.51 4.39
N THR A 59 -12.67 -5.75 5.21
CA THR A 59 -12.12 -7.07 5.56
C THR A 59 -12.04 -7.21 7.08
N ALA A 60 -11.80 -8.45 7.56
CA ALA A 60 -11.68 -8.73 8.99
C ALA A 60 -10.50 -8.01 9.67
N TYR A 61 -9.47 -7.63 8.92
CA TYR A 61 -8.24 -7.04 9.46
C TYR A 61 -8.20 -5.50 9.36
N ASP A 62 -9.21 -4.86 8.78
CA ASP A 62 -9.20 -3.42 8.50
C ASP A 62 -8.97 -2.55 9.73
N LYS A 63 -9.67 -2.85 10.84
CA LYS A 63 -9.54 -2.09 12.08
C LYS A 63 -8.12 -2.19 12.64
N LEU A 64 -7.50 -3.37 12.53
CA LEU A 64 -6.14 -3.61 13.01
C LEU A 64 -5.13 -2.83 12.15
N THR A 65 -5.28 -2.87 10.83
CA THR A 65 -4.39 -2.14 9.92
C THR A 65 -4.57 -0.63 10.05
N ASP A 66 -5.80 -0.14 10.26
CA ASP A 66 -6.06 1.30 10.44
C ASP A 66 -5.40 1.85 11.71
N GLN A 67 -5.29 1.01 12.75
CA GLN A 67 -4.61 1.35 13.98
C GLN A 67 -3.07 1.30 13.85
N LEU A 68 -2.53 0.34 13.09
CA LEU A 68 -1.10 -0.01 13.17
C LEU A 68 -0.28 0.46 11.98
N PHE A 69 -0.81 0.41 10.75
CA PHE A 69 -0.07 0.77 9.56
C PHE A 69 0.33 2.25 9.49
N PRO A 70 -0.44 3.23 10.02
CA PRO A 70 -0.03 4.64 9.96
C PRO A 70 1.35 4.90 10.59
N ALA A 71 1.74 4.17 11.64
CA ALA A 71 3.04 4.31 12.28
C ALA A 71 4.21 3.91 11.35
N ILE A 72 3.95 3.05 10.37
CA ILE A 72 4.94 2.62 9.36
C ILE A 72 4.89 3.54 8.14
N GLN A 73 3.68 3.88 7.68
CA GLN A 73 3.45 4.55 6.40
C GLN A 73 3.65 6.07 6.46
N GLU A 74 3.20 6.74 7.52
CA GLU A 74 3.24 8.21 7.60
C GLU A 74 4.67 8.78 7.68
N PRO A 75 5.60 8.20 8.47
CA PRO A 75 6.94 8.74 8.58
C PRO A 75 7.71 8.79 7.24
N ILE A 76 7.37 7.90 6.29
CA ILE A 76 8.00 7.86 4.96
C ILE A 76 7.79 9.19 4.21
N LEU A 77 6.58 9.74 4.26
CA LEU A 77 6.24 11.01 3.59
C LEU A 77 6.99 12.19 4.21
N SER A 78 7.36 12.09 5.49
CA SER A 78 8.11 13.13 6.19
C SER A 78 9.62 13.03 5.91
N ARG A 79 10.14 11.80 5.75
CA ARG A 79 11.55 11.54 5.40
C ARG A 79 11.88 11.88 3.94
N HIS A 80 10.93 11.70 3.03
CA HIS A 80 11.15 11.82 1.59
C HIS A 80 10.14 12.79 0.97
N GLN A 81 10.54 14.05 0.73
CA GLN A 81 9.65 15.09 0.21
C GLN A 81 9.10 14.80 -1.19
N ASN A 82 9.79 13.97 -1.97
CA ASN A 82 9.37 13.55 -3.30
C ASN A 82 8.36 12.38 -3.28
N VAL A 83 8.07 11.80 -2.11
CA VAL A 83 7.08 10.71 -1.97
C VAL A 83 5.66 11.27 -1.96
N LEU A 84 4.85 10.76 -2.90
CA LEU A 84 3.45 11.08 -3.06
C LEU A 84 2.56 10.21 -2.16
N TYR A 85 2.88 8.92 -2.02
CA TYR A 85 2.21 7.99 -1.13
C TYR A 85 3.12 6.82 -0.79
N ALA A 86 2.85 6.17 0.34
CA ALA A 86 3.49 4.95 0.77
C ALA A 86 2.47 4.07 1.51
N GLY A 87 2.32 2.81 1.12
CA GLY A 87 1.47 1.91 1.89
C GLY A 87 1.40 0.49 1.38
N ALA A 88 0.78 -0.35 2.21
CA ALA A 88 0.64 -1.78 1.99
C ALA A 88 -0.68 -2.09 1.27
N VAL A 89 -0.61 -2.96 0.27
CA VAL A 89 -1.77 -3.54 -0.42
C VAL A 89 -1.70 -5.05 -0.35
N ASP A 90 -2.84 -5.72 -0.27
CA ASP A 90 -2.87 -7.19 -0.36
C ASP A 90 -2.65 -7.68 -1.81
N ARG A 91 -2.60 -9.00 -1.99
CA ARG A 91 -2.36 -9.63 -3.31
C ARG A 91 -3.40 -9.32 -4.39
N LYS A 92 -4.56 -8.78 -4.05
CA LYS A 92 -5.56 -8.32 -5.02
C LYS A 92 -5.50 -6.81 -5.26
N GLY A 93 -4.56 -6.12 -4.63
CA GLY A 93 -4.44 -4.67 -4.70
C GLY A 93 -5.45 -3.96 -3.79
N TYR A 94 -6.02 -4.65 -2.79
CA TYR A 94 -6.82 -4.00 -1.77
C TYR A 94 -5.93 -3.17 -0.85
N PHE A 95 -6.29 -1.91 -0.65
CA PHE A 95 -5.54 -0.94 0.15
C PHE A 95 -6.25 -0.74 1.51
N PRO A 96 -6.02 -1.62 2.51
CA PRO A 96 -6.76 -1.56 3.76
C PRO A 96 -6.56 -0.23 4.47
N THR A 97 -5.35 0.30 4.53
CA THR A 97 -5.07 1.56 5.22
C THR A 97 -4.16 2.42 4.37
N HIS A 98 -4.61 3.60 3.97
CA HIS A 98 -3.81 4.53 3.18
C HIS A 98 -3.24 5.65 4.07
N ASN A 99 -2.24 6.37 3.57
CA ASN A 99 -1.76 7.59 4.24
C ASN A 99 -2.90 8.55 4.60
N LYS A 100 -2.76 9.28 5.72
CA LYS A 100 -3.80 10.16 6.29
C LYS A 100 -4.40 11.13 5.28
N LYS A 101 -3.57 11.74 4.44
CA LYS A 101 -4.03 12.68 3.39
C LYS A 101 -4.96 12.08 2.34
N PHE A 102 -5.00 10.74 2.24
CA PHE A 102 -5.88 9.97 1.37
C PHE A 102 -6.89 9.11 2.15
N SER A 103 -7.12 9.42 3.42
CA SER A 103 -8.07 8.73 4.30
C SER A 103 -9.03 9.73 4.96
N GLN A 104 -9.40 10.80 4.22
CA GLN A 104 -10.34 11.82 4.71
C GLN A 104 -11.77 11.26 4.77
N PRO A 105 -12.62 11.72 5.70
CA PRO A 105 -14.04 11.32 5.73
C PRO A 105 -14.72 11.53 4.38
N LEU A 106 -15.63 10.62 4.01
CA LEU A 106 -16.41 10.75 2.79
C LEU A 106 -17.33 11.97 2.87
N THR A 107 -17.38 12.72 1.77
CA THR A 107 -18.16 13.96 1.66
C THR A 107 -19.44 13.77 0.84
N GLY A 108 -19.52 12.67 0.08
CA GLY A 108 -20.59 12.43 -0.90
C GLY A 108 -20.36 13.12 -2.24
N ASN A 109 -19.32 13.95 -2.36
CA ASN A 109 -18.89 14.51 -3.63
C ASN A 109 -17.85 13.58 -4.27
N TYR A 110 -18.20 13.02 -5.44
CA TYR A 110 -17.38 12.02 -6.13
C TYR A 110 -15.94 12.48 -6.36
N ASP A 111 -15.72 13.67 -6.91
CA ASP A 111 -14.38 14.15 -7.27
C ASP A 111 -13.51 14.38 -6.02
N LYS A 112 -14.09 14.90 -4.95
CA LYS A 112 -13.40 15.05 -3.66
C LYS A 112 -13.05 13.71 -3.05
N ASP A 113 -14.01 12.79 -2.99
CA ASP A 113 -13.84 11.49 -2.35
C ASP A 113 -12.85 10.60 -3.15
N LEU A 114 -12.89 10.68 -4.48
CA LEU A 114 -11.94 10.01 -5.37
C LEU A 114 -10.49 10.44 -5.11
N ALA A 115 -10.27 11.73 -4.85
CA ALA A 115 -8.95 12.31 -4.62
C ALA A 115 -8.47 12.14 -3.16
N GLN A 116 -9.34 12.32 -2.18
CA GLN A 116 -9.00 12.46 -0.76
C GLN A 116 -9.31 11.22 0.10
N ASN A 117 -10.04 10.23 -0.44
CA ASN A 117 -10.33 8.97 0.25
C ASN A 117 -10.06 7.74 -0.63
N ARG A 118 -8.80 7.33 -0.64
CA ARG A 118 -8.26 6.23 -1.46
C ARG A 118 -8.04 4.93 -0.67
N THR A 119 -8.34 4.90 0.63
CA THR A 119 -8.35 3.68 1.46
C THR A 119 -9.57 2.79 1.17
N LYS A 120 -9.53 1.53 1.60
CA LYS A 120 -10.64 0.56 1.48
C LYS A 120 -11.04 0.29 0.04
N ARG A 121 -10.13 0.48 -0.92
CA ARG A 121 -10.37 0.28 -2.35
C ARG A 121 -9.50 -0.84 -2.89
N ILE A 122 -9.99 -1.52 -3.92
CA ILE A 122 -9.20 -2.45 -4.72
C ILE A 122 -8.72 -1.70 -5.96
N PHE A 123 -7.41 -1.58 -6.12
CA PHE A 123 -6.81 -0.95 -7.30
C PHE A 123 -6.55 -2.01 -8.37
N SER A 124 -7.57 -2.26 -9.19
CA SER A 124 -7.52 -3.25 -10.28
C SER A 124 -6.89 -2.71 -11.57
N ASP A 125 -6.42 -1.47 -11.59
CA ASP A 125 -5.63 -0.94 -12.70
C ASP A 125 -4.29 -1.68 -12.83
N ARG A 126 -3.68 -1.62 -14.02
CA ARG A 126 -2.44 -2.36 -14.33
C ARG A 126 -1.33 -2.09 -13.31
N THR A 127 -1.19 -0.85 -12.83
CA THR A 127 -0.17 -0.49 -11.85
C THR A 127 -0.51 -1.09 -10.50
N GLY A 128 -1.74 -0.86 -10.00
CA GLY A 128 -2.18 -1.31 -8.69
C GLY A 128 -2.21 -2.84 -8.51
N SER A 129 -2.74 -3.55 -9.51
CA SER A 129 -2.86 -5.01 -9.45
C SER A 129 -1.49 -5.68 -9.37
N ARG A 130 -0.51 -5.19 -10.15
CA ARG A 130 0.84 -5.76 -10.16
C ARG A 130 1.61 -5.50 -8.87
N CYS A 131 1.40 -4.38 -8.18
CA CYS A 131 2.06 -4.11 -6.91
C CYS A 131 1.71 -5.18 -5.87
N GLY A 132 0.43 -5.54 -5.77
CA GLY A 132 -0.04 -6.55 -4.81
C GLY A 132 0.40 -7.96 -5.17
N SER A 133 0.38 -8.33 -6.45
CA SER A 133 0.68 -9.70 -6.89
C SER A 133 2.16 -9.96 -7.16
N ASN A 134 3.02 -8.93 -7.14
CA ASN A 134 4.45 -9.07 -7.47
C ASN A 134 5.21 -9.84 -6.40
N THR A 135 5.86 -10.94 -6.78
CA THR A 135 6.73 -11.74 -5.91
C THR A 135 8.23 -11.48 -6.13
N GLU A 136 8.60 -10.70 -7.16
CA GLU A 136 9.98 -10.32 -7.42
C GLU A 136 10.51 -9.35 -6.37
N PRO A 137 11.84 -9.31 -6.08
CA PRO A 137 12.41 -8.45 -5.05
C PRO A 137 12.07 -6.97 -5.18
N MET A 138 11.82 -6.51 -6.42
CA MET A 138 11.43 -5.14 -6.71
C MET A 138 10.63 -5.08 -8.02
N LEU A 139 9.58 -4.27 -8.04
CA LEU A 139 8.89 -3.85 -9.25
C LEU A 139 8.85 -2.32 -9.31
N LEU A 140 9.44 -1.74 -10.35
CA LEU A 140 9.38 -0.31 -10.64
C LEU A 140 8.52 -0.06 -11.88
N GLN A 141 7.49 0.77 -11.73
CA GLN A 141 6.58 1.15 -12.80
C GLN A 141 6.61 2.67 -12.96
N THR A 142 6.76 3.16 -14.19
CA THR A 142 6.73 4.61 -14.48
C THR A 142 5.52 4.91 -15.33
N TYR A 143 4.71 5.87 -14.93
CA TYR A 143 3.53 6.29 -15.69
C TYR A 143 3.37 7.81 -15.66
N LYS A 144 2.72 8.34 -16.69
CA LYS A 144 2.37 9.75 -16.80
C LYS A 144 0.93 9.94 -16.30
N ARG A 145 0.71 10.87 -15.39
CA ARG A 145 -0.63 11.30 -14.98
C ARG A 145 -1.25 12.20 -16.04
N ASP A 146 -2.57 12.37 -15.96
CA ASP A 146 -3.33 13.29 -16.84
C ASP A 146 -2.82 14.74 -16.75
N THR A 147 -2.24 15.12 -15.61
CA THR A 147 -1.58 16.40 -15.36
C THR A 147 -0.23 16.57 -16.06
N GLY A 148 0.25 15.53 -16.76
CA GLY A 148 1.55 15.51 -17.41
C GLY A 148 2.72 15.08 -16.52
N GLU A 149 2.49 14.97 -15.22
CA GLU A 149 3.51 14.57 -14.24
C GLU A 149 3.92 13.11 -14.43
N ILE A 150 5.22 12.85 -14.42
CA ILE A 150 5.78 11.50 -14.40
C ILE A 150 5.85 11.02 -12.96
N VAL A 151 5.26 9.86 -12.68
CA VAL A 151 5.27 9.22 -11.36
C VAL A 151 5.92 7.85 -11.48
N HIS A 152 6.79 7.56 -10.53
CA HIS A 152 7.37 6.25 -10.31
C HIS A 152 6.61 5.55 -9.18
N ASP A 153 6.21 4.30 -9.39
CA ASP A 153 5.66 3.43 -8.37
C ASP A 153 6.62 2.26 -8.18
N LEU A 154 7.26 2.22 -7.02
CA LEU A 154 8.14 1.13 -6.61
C LEU A 154 7.40 0.25 -5.61
N SER A 155 7.43 -1.06 -5.81
CA SER A 155 6.84 -2.02 -4.88
C SER A 155 7.75 -3.20 -4.57
N VAL A 156 7.61 -3.73 -3.36
CA VAL A 156 8.32 -4.91 -2.87
C VAL A 156 7.32 -5.85 -2.17
N PRO A 157 7.54 -7.17 -2.20
CA PRO A 157 6.60 -8.12 -1.61
C PRO A 157 6.63 -8.10 -0.08
N ILE A 158 5.48 -8.39 0.52
CA ILE A 158 5.26 -8.58 1.95
C ILE A 158 4.93 -10.05 2.17
N TYR A 159 5.77 -10.73 2.94
CA TYR A 159 5.55 -12.12 3.35
C TYR A 159 5.23 -12.20 4.83
N VAL A 160 4.08 -12.75 5.19
CA VAL A 160 3.65 -12.98 6.57
C VAL A 160 3.76 -14.47 6.85
N ASN A 161 4.53 -14.89 7.85
CA ASN A 161 4.81 -16.30 8.14
C ASN A 161 5.24 -17.13 6.90
N GLY A 162 6.03 -16.53 6.00
CA GLY A 162 6.49 -17.16 4.77
C GLY A 162 5.47 -17.22 3.62
N LYS A 163 4.24 -16.72 3.80
CA LYS A 163 3.21 -16.65 2.76
C LYS A 163 3.07 -15.23 2.21
N HIS A 164 2.97 -15.11 0.89
CA HIS A 164 2.82 -13.82 0.21
C HIS A 164 1.46 -13.19 0.52
N TRP A 165 1.47 -12.11 1.30
CA TRP A 165 0.26 -11.39 1.69
C TRP A 165 -0.11 -10.32 0.65
N GLY A 166 0.91 -9.61 0.14
CA GLY A 166 0.74 -8.55 -0.86
C GLY A 166 2.03 -7.75 -1.02
N GLY A 167 1.93 -6.47 -1.34
CA GLY A 167 3.09 -5.61 -1.62
C GLY A 167 3.07 -4.29 -0.84
N PHE A 168 4.25 -3.80 -0.47
CA PHE A 168 4.43 -2.43 -0.01
C PHE A 168 4.82 -1.56 -1.20
N ARG A 169 4.06 -0.49 -1.47
CA ARG A 169 4.28 0.38 -2.62
C ARG A 169 4.54 1.82 -2.21
N ILE A 170 5.46 2.47 -2.91
CA ILE A 170 5.80 3.89 -2.75
C ILE A 170 5.71 4.56 -4.11
N GLY A 171 4.82 5.56 -4.20
CA GLY A 171 4.72 6.44 -5.36
C GLY A 171 5.54 7.70 -5.12
N PHE A 172 6.42 8.06 -6.05
CA PHE A 172 7.34 9.19 -5.88
C PHE A 172 7.63 9.90 -7.21
N LYS A 173 8.09 11.15 -7.10
CA LYS A 173 8.64 11.94 -8.19
C LYS A 173 10.16 11.87 -8.17
N ARG A 174 10.79 12.02 -9.33
CA ARG A 174 12.23 12.24 -9.41
C ARG A 174 12.58 13.65 -8.94
#